data_AF-A0AAU5JKL8-F1
#
_entry.id   AF-A0AAU5JKL8-F1
#
_cell.length_a   1.000
_cell.length_b   1.000
_cell.length_c   1.000
_cell.angle_alpha   90.00
_cell.angle_beta   90.00
_cell.angle_gamma   90.00
#
_symmetry.space_group_name_H-M   'P 1'
#
loop_
_entity.id
_entity.type
_entity.pdbx_description
1 polymer ?
#
loop_
_entity_poly.entity_id
_entity_poly.type
_entity_poly.pdbx_seq_one_letter_code
_entity_poly.pdbx_strand_id
1 'polypeptide(L)'
;MFGTLMLIAVPTVLFRLLGALGVGRFTTWRVSALHGLAVMLVFTAGAHFAPSALGPMPGHHDLVAMVPPFVPFPRLAVYATGVLELLGAAGLVRETTRPTAGLGLAALFVLMLPANIHAAVEQIPFNGEPATPLWFRIPEQVIFIGVALWAYAPTRAAAARRTDGVRA
;
A
#
# COMPACT_ATOMS: atom_id res chain seq x y z
N MET A 1 10.17 -8.99 -9.43
CA MET A 1 9.62 -7.66 -9.81
C MET A 1 8.09 -7.54 -9.68
N PHE A 2 7.26 -8.45 -10.19
CA PHE A 2 5.79 -8.25 -10.24
C PHE A 2 4.99 -8.63 -8.97
N GLY A 3 5.63 -9.19 -7.94
CA GLY A 3 4.93 -9.79 -6.79
C GLY A 3 4.00 -8.81 -6.07
N THR A 4 4.46 -7.59 -5.82
CA THR A 4 3.69 -6.50 -5.17
C THR A 4 2.49 -6.05 -6.01
N LEU A 5 2.64 -5.93 -7.34
CA LEU A 5 1.51 -5.66 -8.24
C LEU A 5 0.48 -6.79 -8.25
N MET A 6 0.92 -8.05 -8.16
CA MET A 6 0.00 -9.19 -8.06
C MET A 6 -0.75 -9.21 -6.71
N LEU A 7 -0.08 -8.84 -5.62
CA LEU A 7 -0.66 -8.73 -4.27
C LEU A 7 -1.77 -7.68 -4.17
N ILE A 8 -1.81 -6.69 -5.07
CA ILE A 8 -2.96 -5.77 -5.19
C ILE A 8 -3.95 -6.22 -6.27
N ALA A 9 -3.47 -6.60 -7.46
CA ALA A 9 -4.34 -6.87 -8.61
C ALA A 9 -5.20 -8.11 -8.42
N VAL A 10 -4.63 -9.22 -7.92
CA VAL A 10 -5.37 -10.47 -7.72
C VAL A 10 -6.49 -10.29 -6.70
N PRO A 11 -6.24 -9.78 -5.48
CA PRO A 11 -7.33 -9.54 -4.53
C PRO A 11 -8.35 -8.52 -5.05
N THR A 12 -7.92 -7.49 -5.78
CA THR A 12 -8.85 -6.53 -6.40
C THR A 12 -9.85 -7.22 -7.33
N VAL A 13 -9.38 -8.11 -8.21
CA VAL A 13 -10.24 -8.88 -9.10
C VAL A 13 -11.13 -9.83 -8.31
N LEU A 14 -10.59 -10.54 -7.31
CA LEU A 14 -11.39 -11.45 -6.47
C LEU A 14 -12.51 -10.72 -5.74
N PHE A 15 -12.23 -9.57 -5.11
CA PHE A 15 -13.27 -8.75 -4.49
C PHE A 15 -14.29 -8.27 -5.52
N ARG A 16 -13.86 -7.85 -6.71
CA ARG A 16 -14.78 -7.43 -7.76
C ARG A 16 -15.71 -8.56 -8.21
N LEU A 17 -15.18 -9.78 -8.33
CA LEU A 17 -15.96 -10.99 -8.65
C LEU A 17 -16.97 -11.29 -7.55
N LEU A 18 -16.59 -11.20 -6.27
CA LEU A 18 -17.55 -11.31 -5.16
C LEU A 18 -18.68 -10.27 -5.27
N GLY A 19 -18.36 -9.05 -5.67
CA GLY A 19 -19.37 -8.03 -5.96
C GLY A 19 -20.30 -8.40 -7.13
N ALA A 20 -19.78 -9.06 -8.17
CA ALA A 20 -20.59 -9.59 -9.27
C ALA A 20 -21.48 -10.78 -8.84
N LEU A 21 -21.05 -11.53 -7.83
CA LEU A 21 -21.80 -12.62 -7.20
C LEU A 21 -22.80 -12.14 -6.12
N GLY A 22 -22.97 -10.83 -5.95
CA GLY A 22 -23.99 -10.25 -5.06
C GLY A 22 -23.48 -9.67 -3.73
N VAL A 23 -22.17 -9.69 -3.46
CA VAL A 23 -21.61 -9.07 -2.24
C VAL A 23 -21.61 -7.54 -2.38
N GLY A 24 -22.63 -6.89 -1.81
CA GLY A 24 -22.89 -5.45 -1.96
C GLY A 24 -21.69 -4.52 -1.68
N ARG A 25 -20.80 -4.93 -0.76
CA ARG A 25 -19.58 -4.20 -0.38
C ARG A 25 -18.59 -4.01 -1.54
N PHE A 26 -18.51 -4.95 -2.48
CA PHE A 26 -17.48 -4.97 -3.54
C PHE A 26 -18.05 -4.70 -4.94
N THR A 27 -19.19 -4.02 -5.00
CA THR A 27 -19.88 -3.68 -6.25
C THR A 27 -19.12 -2.69 -7.12
N THR A 28 -18.20 -1.91 -6.54
CA THR A 28 -17.40 -0.92 -7.25
C THR A 28 -15.93 -1.33 -7.35
N TRP A 29 -15.29 -0.98 -8.48
CA TRP A 29 -13.85 -1.15 -8.67
C TRP A 29 -13.03 -0.40 -7.62
N ARG A 30 -13.48 0.79 -7.21
CA ARG A 30 -12.84 1.58 -6.17
C ARG A 30 -12.73 0.80 -4.86
N VAL A 31 -13.84 0.31 -4.32
CA VAL A 31 -13.80 -0.41 -3.03
C VAL A 31 -12.99 -1.69 -3.14
N SER A 32 -13.08 -2.39 -4.27
CA SER A 32 -12.29 -3.60 -4.55
C SER A 32 -10.78 -3.30 -4.58
N ALA A 33 -10.37 -2.22 -5.26
CA ALA A 33 -8.98 -1.80 -5.35
C ALA A 33 -8.41 -1.34 -4.00
N LEU A 34 -9.21 -0.63 -3.18
CA LEU A 34 -8.80 -0.24 -1.84
C LEU A 34 -8.61 -1.44 -0.91
N HIS A 35 -9.44 -2.48 -1.03
CA HIS A 35 -9.23 -3.72 -0.27
C HIS A 35 -8.05 -4.52 -0.83
N GLY A 36 -7.82 -4.51 -2.14
CA GLY A 36 -6.61 -5.07 -2.72
C GLY A 36 -5.34 -4.38 -2.21
N LEU A 37 -5.35 -3.04 -2.13
CA LEU A 37 -4.26 -2.28 -1.52
C LEU A 37 -4.09 -2.64 -0.03
N ALA A 38 -5.19 -2.80 0.72
CA ALA A 38 -5.14 -3.21 2.12
C ALA A 38 -4.53 -4.62 2.30
N VAL A 39 -4.87 -5.57 1.41
CA VAL A 39 -4.27 -6.91 1.41
C VAL A 39 -2.77 -6.81 1.13
N MET A 40 -2.37 -6.09 0.09
CA MET A 40 -0.95 -5.86 -0.21
C MET A 40 -0.21 -5.29 1.00
N LEU A 41 -0.77 -4.26 1.65
CA LEU A 41 -0.18 -3.64 2.84
C LEU A 41 -0.03 -4.60 4.02
N VAL A 42 -0.99 -5.49 4.25
CA VAL A 42 -0.85 -6.51 5.31
C VAL A 42 0.31 -7.47 5.00
N PHE A 43 0.46 -7.85 3.73
CA PHE A 43 1.56 -8.71 3.30
C PHE A 43 2.92 -7.99 3.38
N THR A 44 3.03 -6.75 2.92
CA THR A 44 4.29 -5.98 3.00
C THR A 44 4.63 -5.61 4.44
N ALA A 45 3.64 -5.30 5.28
CA ALA A 45 3.86 -5.06 6.70
C ALA A 45 4.43 -6.29 7.40
N GLY A 46 4.01 -7.50 7.00
CA GLY A 46 4.56 -8.75 7.51
C GLY A 46 6.09 -8.82 7.40
N ALA A 47 6.67 -8.36 6.28
CA ALA A 47 8.11 -8.32 6.07
C ALA A 47 8.85 -7.45 7.10
N HIS A 48 8.20 -6.42 7.65
CA HIS A 48 8.80 -5.54 8.65
C HIS A 48 8.98 -6.22 10.01
N PHE A 49 8.25 -7.31 10.29
CA PHE A 49 8.31 -8.02 11.58
C PHE A 49 8.86 -9.43 11.44
N ALA A 50 8.87 -10.00 10.22
CA ALA A 50 9.35 -11.34 9.96
C ALA A 50 10.90 -11.38 9.93
N PRO A 51 11.52 -12.39 10.55
CA PRO A 51 12.92 -12.73 10.28
C PRO A 51 13.10 -13.14 8.81
N SER A 52 14.25 -12.80 8.21
CA SER A 52 14.61 -13.16 6.83
C SER A 52 14.70 -14.66 6.52
N ALA A 53 14.49 -15.53 7.51
CA ALA A 53 14.52 -16.98 7.39
C ALA A 53 13.14 -17.61 7.06
N LEU A 54 12.06 -16.83 7.08
CA LEU A 54 10.69 -17.34 6.86
C LEU A 54 10.25 -17.18 5.40
N GLY A 55 10.60 -18.16 4.57
CA GLY A 55 9.98 -18.40 3.26
C GLY A 55 10.45 -17.49 2.11
N PRO A 56 9.67 -17.39 1.01
CA PRO A 56 10.05 -16.65 -0.19
C PRO A 56 9.80 -15.13 -0.08
N MET A 57 9.51 -14.63 1.11
CA MET A 57 9.26 -13.21 1.37
C MET A 57 10.51 -12.56 1.99
N PRO A 58 10.82 -11.31 1.60
CA PRO A 58 11.84 -10.52 2.28
C PRO A 58 11.51 -10.35 3.78
N GLY A 59 12.56 -10.29 4.60
CA GLY A 59 12.41 -10.06 6.03
C GLY A 59 12.85 -8.66 6.46
N HIS A 60 12.81 -8.44 7.77
CA HIS A 60 13.16 -7.17 8.37
C HIS A 60 14.61 -6.75 8.07
N HIS A 61 15.54 -7.71 8.00
CA HIS A 61 16.94 -7.39 7.70
C HIS A 61 17.11 -6.86 6.26
N ASP A 62 16.40 -7.44 5.29
CA ASP A 62 16.42 -7.00 3.90
C ASP A 62 15.88 -5.56 3.79
N LEU A 63 14.80 -5.25 4.51
CA LEU A 63 14.23 -3.90 4.55
C LEU A 63 15.18 -2.88 5.19
N VAL A 64 15.86 -3.26 6.29
CA VAL A 64 16.84 -2.39 6.95
C VAL A 64 18.02 -2.10 6.03
N ALA A 65 18.47 -3.06 5.23
CA ALA A 65 19.54 -2.86 4.27
C ALA A 65 19.19 -1.80 3.21
N MET A 66 17.91 -1.66 2.85
CA MET A 66 17.45 -0.63 1.90
C MET A 66 17.40 0.79 2.49
N VAL A 67 17.54 0.95 3.82
CA VAL A 67 17.38 2.26 4.45
C VAL A 67 18.62 3.13 4.17
N PRO A 68 18.45 4.35 3.60
CA PRO A 68 19.58 5.22 3.31
C PRO A 68 20.34 5.64 4.58
N PRO A 69 21.67 5.88 4.49
CA PRO A 69 22.50 6.15 5.66
C PRO A 69 22.16 7.47 6.39
N PHE A 70 21.46 8.40 5.74
CA PHE A 70 21.00 9.65 6.36
C PHE A 70 19.77 9.47 7.27
N VAL A 71 19.08 8.33 7.21
CA VAL A 71 17.92 8.05 8.05
C VAL A 71 18.41 7.53 9.41
N PRO A 72 18.15 8.24 10.52
CA PRO A 72 18.56 7.78 11.84
C PRO A 72 17.73 6.57 12.27
N PHE A 73 18.35 5.67 13.03
CA PHE A 73 17.70 4.48 13.61
C PHE A 73 16.94 3.61 12.58
N PRO A 74 17.62 3.06 11.55
CA PRO A 74 16.98 2.40 10.42
C PRO A 74 16.04 1.24 10.81
N ARG A 75 16.41 0.45 11.84
CA ARG A 75 15.54 -0.61 12.37
C ARG A 75 14.22 -0.08 12.93
N LEU A 76 14.28 1.02 13.68
CA LEU A 76 13.08 1.65 14.23
C LEU A 76 12.21 2.22 13.11
N ALA A 77 12.83 2.84 12.11
CA ALA A 77 12.12 3.35 10.94
C ALA A 77 11.35 2.23 10.22
N VAL A 78 11.98 1.07 9.99
CA VAL A 78 11.32 -0.11 9.40
C VAL A 78 10.15 -0.57 10.28
N TYR A 79 10.32 -0.75 11.59
CA TYR A 79 9.17 -1.11 12.43
C TYR A 79 8.04 -0.07 12.39
N ALA A 80 8.39 1.22 12.39
CA ALA A 80 7.41 2.29 12.31
C ALA A 80 6.63 2.27 10.99
N THR A 81 7.30 2.09 9.84
CA THR A 81 6.61 1.97 8.55
C THR A 81 5.71 0.75 8.51
N GLY A 82 6.15 -0.40 9.04
CA GLY A 82 5.31 -1.60 9.13
C GLY A 82 4.03 -1.39 9.96
N VAL A 83 4.13 -0.69 11.09
CA VAL A 83 2.94 -0.33 11.90
C VAL A 83 2.02 0.62 11.13
N LEU A 84 2.58 1.63 10.46
CA LEU A 84 1.80 2.58 9.66
C LEU A 84 1.09 1.90 8.48
N GLU A 85 1.72 0.92 7.84
CA GLU A 85 1.10 0.11 6.79
C GLU A 85 -0.12 -0.66 7.32
N LEU A 86 -0.01 -1.30 8.49
CA LEU A 86 -1.13 -2.01 9.13
C LEU A 86 -2.28 -1.07 9.51
N LEU A 87 -1.96 0.09 10.09
CA LEU A 87 -2.94 1.12 10.43
C LEU A 87 -3.64 1.65 9.17
N GLY A 88 -2.87 1.90 8.10
CA GLY A 88 -3.40 2.30 6.80
C GLY A 88 -4.31 1.24 6.20
N ALA A 89 -3.92 -0.04 6.22
CA ALA A 89 -4.74 -1.16 5.76
C ALA A 89 -6.07 -1.24 6.51
N ALA A 90 -6.04 -1.20 7.85
CA ALA A 90 -7.24 -1.16 8.68
C ALA A 90 -8.11 0.07 8.39
N GLY A 91 -7.47 1.22 8.19
CA GLY A 91 -8.13 2.48 7.87
C GLY A 91 -8.82 2.49 6.49
N LEU A 92 -8.29 1.78 5.50
CA LEU A 92 -8.90 1.63 4.17
C LEU A 92 -10.16 0.74 4.19
N VAL A 93 -10.28 -0.17 5.15
CA VAL A 93 -11.44 -1.07 5.23
C VAL A 93 -12.69 -0.29 5.67
N ARG A 94 -12.58 0.64 6.62
CA ARG A 94 -13.75 1.38 7.14
C ARG A 94 -14.02 2.66 6.35
N GLU A 95 -15.27 2.85 5.90
CA GLU A 95 -15.67 4.00 5.09
C GLU A 95 -15.36 5.36 5.72
N THR A 96 -15.52 5.46 7.05
CA THR A 96 -15.28 6.69 7.80
C THR A 96 -13.81 7.09 7.87
N THR A 97 -12.89 6.13 7.81
CA THR A 97 -11.43 6.37 7.93
C THR A 97 -10.69 6.29 6.61
N ARG A 98 -11.34 5.83 5.53
CA ARG A 98 -10.74 5.71 4.19
C ARG A 98 -10.03 6.98 3.72
N PRO A 99 -10.63 8.19 3.80
CA PRO A 99 -9.98 9.39 3.29
C PRO A 99 -8.68 9.73 4.03
N THR A 100 -8.69 9.64 5.36
CA THR A 100 -7.51 9.93 6.18
C THR A 100 -6.43 8.85 6.00
N ALA A 101 -6.83 7.57 5.95
CA ALA A 101 -5.92 6.47 5.67
C ALA A 101 -5.28 6.59 4.28
N GLY A 102 -6.05 6.95 3.24
CA GLY A 102 -5.54 7.15 1.90
C GLY A 102 -4.50 8.26 1.79
N LEU A 103 -4.76 9.41 2.44
CA LEU A 103 -3.79 10.51 2.51
C LEU A 103 -2.53 10.12 3.28
N GLY A 104 -2.68 9.46 4.44
CA GLY A 104 -1.56 8.97 5.23
C GLY A 104 -0.70 7.96 4.48
N LEU A 105 -1.32 7.02 3.78
CA LEU A 105 -0.64 6.03 2.94
C LEU A 105 0.07 6.68 1.74
N ALA A 106 -0.56 7.66 1.09
CA ALA A 106 0.10 8.41 0.02
C ALA A 106 1.36 9.11 0.52
N ALA A 107 1.31 9.76 1.69
CA ALA A 107 2.47 10.38 2.31
C ALA A 107 3.54 9.34 2.69
N LEU A 108 3.13 8.20 3.27
CA LEU A 108 4.04 7.10 3.63
C LEU A 108 4.77 6.56 2.39
N PHE A 109 4.06 6.32 1.28
CA PHE A 109 4.65 5.86 0.04
C PHE A 109 5.65 6.87 -0.55
N VAL A 110 5.36 8.17 -0.47
CA VAL A 110 6.34 9.20 -0.88
C VAL A 110 7.57 9.18 0.05
N LEU A 111 7.37 9.04 1.35
CA LEU A 111 8.45 8.97 2.35
C LEU A 111 9.34 7.73 2.21
N MET A 112 8.81 6.61 1.72
CA MET A 112 9.56 5.38 1.47
C MET A 112 10.36 5.42 0.16
N LEU A 113 10.08 6.39 -0.73
CA LEU A 113 10.74 6.48 -2.04
C LEU A 113 12.27 6.56 -1.97
N PRO A 114 12.89 7.32 -1.05
CA PRO A 114 14.34 7.37 -0.92
C PRO A 114 14.97 6.00 -0.63
N ALA A 115 14.31 5.13 0.15
CA ALA A 115 14.79 3.77 0.41
C ALA A 115 14.74 2.90 -0.85
N ASN A 116 13.66 3.00 -1.64
CA ASN A 116 13.57 2.33 -2.94
C ASN A 116 14.61 2.83 -3.94
N ILE A 117 14.92 4.13 -3.92
CA ILE A 117 15.98 4.73 -4.74
C ILE A 117 17.34 4.21 -4.33
N HIS A 118 17.66 4.27 -3.04
CA HIS A 118 18.93 3.81 -2.50
C HIS A 118 19.18 2.33 -2.82
N ALA A 119 18.20 1.46 -2.58
CA ALA A 119 18.31 0.04 -2.87
C ALA A 119 18.59 -0.24 -4.35
N ALA A 120 17.95 0.49 -5.27
CA ALA A 120 18.16 0.30 -6.70
C ALA A 120 19.50 0.87 -7.19
N VAL A 121 19.95 1.99 -6.63
CA VAL A 121 21.24 2.61 -7.00
C VAL A 121 22.41 1.78 -6.49
N GLU A 122 22.37 1.35 -5.23
CA GLU A 122 23.41 0.54 -4.60
C GLU A 122 23.28 -0.96 -4.92
N GLN A 123 22.33 -1.35 -5.77
CA GLN A 123 22.10 -2.74 -6.19
C GLN A 123 21.91 -3.70 -5.00
N ILE A 124 21.22 -3.24 -3.96
CA ILE A 124 20.99 -4.02 -2.74
C ILE A 124 20.05 -5.18 -3.07
N PRO A 125 20.51 -6.45 -2.95
CA PRO A 125 19.67 -7.60 -3.22
C PRO A 125 18.55 -7.68 -2.20
N PHE A 126 17.39 -8.18 -2.62
CA PHE A 126 16.20 -8.25 -1.78
C PHE A 126 15.65 -9.67 -1.79
N ASN A 127 15.76 -10.36 -0.64
CA ASN A 127 15.46 -11.79 -0.53
C ASN A 127 16.25 -12.67 -1.53
N GLY A 128 17.54 -12.39 -1.71
CA GLY A 128 18.40 -13.12 -2.65
C GLY A 128 18.18 -12.80 -4.13
N GLU A 129 17.17 -11.99 -4.46
CA GLU A 129 16.93 -11.53 -5.83
C GLU A 129 17.62 -10.20 -6.13
N PRO A 130 17.97 -9.91 -7.40
CA PRO A 130 18.53 -8.63 -7.80
C PRO A 130 17.62 -7.45 -7.45
N ALA A 131 18.24 -6.29 -7.18
CA ALA A 131 17.50 -5.07 -6.90
C ALA A 131 16.53 -4.73 -8.03
N THR A 132 15.28 -4.41 -7.68
CA THR A 132 14.28 -3.99 -8.66
C THR A 132 14.68 -2.63 -9.26
N PRO A 133 14.74 -2.47 -10.59
CA PRO A 133 15.22 -1.25 -11.22
C PRO A 133 14.24 -0.08 -11.05
N LEU A 134 14.77 1.15 -11.07
CA LEU A 134 13.97 2.36 -10.83
C LEU A 134 12.85 2.58 -11.85
N TRP A 135 13.11 2.28 -13.12
CA TRP A 135 12.08 2.43 -14.16
C TRP A 135 10.84 1.57 -13.89
N PHE A 136 10.95 0.53 -13.07
CA PHE A 136 9.82 -0.28 -12.62
C PHE A 136 9.28 0.18 -11.26
N ARG A 137 10.16 0.48 -10.29
CA ARG A 137 9.77 0.93 -8.95
C ARG A 137 8.99 2.24 -8.96
N ILE A 138 9.39 3.22 -9.77
CA ILE A 138 8.74 4.53 -9.78
C ILE A 138 7.29 4.43 -10.30
N PRO A 139 7.00 3.80 -11.46
CA PRO A 139 5.61 3.59 -11.88
C PRO A 139 4.78 2.77 -10.90
N GLU A 140 5.36 1.72 -10.31
CA GLU A 140 4.69 0.93 -9.27
C GLU A 140 4.26 1.81 -8.08
N GLN A 141 5.16 2.66 -7.58
CA GLN A 141 4.85 3.56 -6.47
C GLN A 141 3.77 4.58 -6.84
N VAL A 142 3.80 5.10 -8.07
CA VAL A 142 2.76 6.02 -8.59
C VAL A 142 1.39 5.34 -8.60
N ILE A 143 1.32 4.06 -8.98
CA ILE A 143 0.07 3.28 -8.93
C ILE A 143 -0.43 3.17 -7.49
N PHE A 144 0.43 2.82 -6.53
CA PHE A 144 0.03 2.68 -5.13
C PHE A 144 -0.46 3.99 -4.53
N ILE A 145 0.23 5.10 -4.81
CA ILE A 145 -0.19 6.44 -4.42
C ILE A 145 -1.53 6.80 -5.06
N GLY A 146 -1.70 6.54 -6.36
CA GLY A 146 -2.95 6.80 -7.07
C GLY A 146 -4.14 6.04 -6.48
N VAL A 147 -3.96 4.76 -6.17
CA VAL A 147 -5.00 3.94 -5.51
C VAL A 147 -5.29 4.44 -4.09
N ALA A 148 -4.27 4.79 -3.32
CA ALA A 148 -4.44 5.36 -1.98
C ALA A 148 -5.23 6.68 -2.02
N LEU A 149 -4.90 7.59 -2.94
CA LEU A 149 -5.61 8.86 -3.13
C LEU A 149 -7.03 8.65 -3.67
N TRP A 150 -7.31 7.55 -4.37
CA TRP A 150 -8.67 7.19 -4.76
C TRP A 150 -9.59 6.95 -3.54
N ALA A 151 -9.02 6.71 -2.35
CA ALA A 151 -9.78 6.65 -1.11
C ALA A 151 -10.42 7.99 -0.73
N TYR A 152 -9.90 9.13 -1.23
CA TYR A 152 -10.42 10.47 -0.94
C TYR A 152 -11.62 10.88 -1.82
N ALA A 153 -11.91 10.16 -2.93
CA ALA A 153 -12.99 10.54 -3.82
C ALA A 153 -14.37 10.54 -3.09
N PRO A 154 -15.25 11.53 -3.30
CA PRO A 154 -16.59 11.51 -2.70
C PRO A 154 -17.35 10.25 -3.11
N THR A 155 -17.97 9.53 -2.17
CA THR A 155 -18.99 8.55 -2.53
C THR A 155 -20.21 9.30 -3.08
N ARG A 156 -20.87 8.77 -4.12
CA ARG A 156 -22.03 9.42 -4.76
C ARG A 156 -23.13 9.79 -3.74
N ALA A 157 -23.26 9.02 -2.67
CA ALA A 157 -24.18 9.30 -1.56
C ALA A 157 -23.79 10.53 -0.71
N ALA A 158 -22.50 10.80 -0.52
CA ALA A 158 -22.03 11.99 0.19
C ALA A 158 -22.14 13.26 -0.67
N ALA A 159 -21.93 13.12 -1.99
CA ALA A 159 -22.15 14.21 -2.94
C ALA A 159 -23.63 14.65 -3.02
N ALA A 160 -24.55 13.69 -3.03
CA ALA A 160 -26.00 13.95 -3.03
C ALA A 160 -26.49 14.70 -1.78
N ARG A 161 -26.03 14.31 -0.58
CA ARG A 161 -26.38 15.01 0.67
C ARG A 161 -25.84 16.44 0.74
N ARG A 162 -24.70 16.70 0.10
CA ARG A 162 -24.08 18.03 0.03
C ARG A 162 -24.86 18.98 -0.88
N THR A 163 -25.46 18.46 -1.95
CA THR A 163 -26.33 19.24 -2.84
C THR A 163 -27.69 19.54 -2.21
N ASP A 164 -28.23 18.64 -1.40
CA ASP A 164 -29.53 18.84 -0.74
C ASP A 164 -29.43 19.87 0.41
N GLY A 165 -28.35 19.86 1.18
CA GLY A 165 -28.11 20.84 2.25
C GLY A 165 -27.74 22.25 1.79
N VAL A 166 -27.46 22.46 0.50
CA VAL A 166 -27.20 23.78 -0.10
C VAL A 166 -28.48 24.38 -0.71
N ARG A 167 -29.54 23.57 -0.88
CA ARG A 167 -30.82 23.99 -1.46
C ARG A 167 -31.93 24.21 -0.42
N ALA A 168 -31.63 24.02 0.86
CA ALA A 168 -32.52 24.31 2.00
C ALA A 168 -32.06 25.58 2.71
#